data_AF-A0A840V6J0-F1
#
_entry.id   AF-A0A840V6J0-F1
#
_cell.length_a   1.000
_cell.length_b   1.000
_cell.length_c   1.000
_cell.angle_alpha   90.00
_cell.angle_beta   90.00
_cell.angle_gamma   90.00
#
_symmetry.space_group_name_H-M   'P 1'
#
loop_
_entity.id
_entity.type
_entity.pdbx_description
1 polymer ?
#
loop_
_entity_poly.entity_id
_entity_poly.type
_entity_poly.pdbx_seq_one_letter_code
_entity_poly.pdbx_strand_id
1 'polypeptide(L)'
;MKHRFFIRLVLLVLSILHLPAVGQEVAFRAICISYQEGIRSVYCASGKGGNQEVALYTGSIGEVHQAVFENGVASFYVEDSSVAGGKRVVAAGKLASGSRQFFLVVPNEDKEMPYKILCMADDVRSFPMGGVRYVNLTPYPSRLTLAGAVLPAVKPGGMQTYPKVVKVNDWNMYQAVIELQAPNGKWASISSPGWKALETKRDLVVVTIDGRSKQPKIYNFKDLPPWLEPVDPGEPE
;
A
#
# COMPACT_ATOMS: atom_id res chain seq x y z
N MET A 1 -4.33 -70.79 29.28
CA MET A 1 -3.32 -69.74 29.55
C MET A 1 -3.75 -68.46 28.85
N LYS A 2 -3.96 -67.39 29.61
CA LYS A 2 -4.51 -66.10 29.16
C LYS A 2 -3.34 -65.18 28.76
N HIS A 3 -3.33 -64.63 27.55
CA HIS A 3 -2.42 -63.55 27.19
C HIS A 3 -3.22 -62.28 26.87
N ARG A 4 -3.01 -61.28 27.74
CA ARG A 4 -3.62 -59.97 27.74
C ARG A 4 -2.92 -59.08 26.71
N PHE A 5 -3.66 -58.56 25.75
CA PHE A 5 -3.19 -57.55 24.80
C PHE A 5 -3.21 -56.17 25.49
N PHE A 6 -2.02 -55.58 25.71
CA PHE A 6 -1.86 -54.25 26.28
C PHE A 6 -1.90 -53.21 25.16
N ILE A 7 -2.97 -52.41 25.11
CA ILE A 7 -3.08 -51.23 24.24
C ILE A 7 -2.20 -50.13 24.85
N ARG A 8 -1.09 -49.79 24.20
CA ARG A 8 -0.32 -48.58 24.52
C ARG A 8 -0.96 -47.39 23.80
N LEU A 9 -1.72 -46.60 24.56
CA LEU A 9 -2.18 -45.28 24.19
C LEU A 9 -0.97 -44.33 24.12
N VAL A 10 -0.52 -43.99 22.91
CA VAL A 10 0.48 -42.95 22.69
C VAL A 10 -0.25 -41.61 22.74
N LEU A 11 -0.18 -40.93 23.88
CA LEU A 11 -0.55 -39.52 24.00
C LEU A 11 0.49 -38.69 23.24
N LEU A 12 0.16 -38.29 22.01
CA LEU A 12 0.91 -37.30 21.25
C LEU A 12 0.59 -35.92 21.88
N VAL A 13 1.43 -35.49 22.83
CA VAL A 13 1.39 -34.11 23.33
C VAL A 13 1.85 -33.21 22.20
N LEU A 14 0.89 -32.61 21.49
CA LEU A 14 1.13 -31.60 20.48
C LEU A 14 1.53 -30.31 21.20
N SER A 15 2.80 -30.20 21.57
CA SER A 15 3.38 -28.95 22.06
C SER A 15 3.35 -27.95 20.92
N ILE A 16 2.34 -27.07 20.90
CA ILE A 16 2.30 -25.89 20.03
C ILE A 16 3.45 -25.01 20.51
N LEU A 17 4.60 -25.15 19.86
CA LEU A 17 5.72 -24.22 19.92
C LEU A 17 5.16 -22.82 19.64
N HIS A 18 4.98 -22.02 20.70
CA HIS A 18 4.85 -20.59 20.58
C HIS A 18 6.24 -20.07 20.20
N LEU A 19 6.57 -20.16 18.91
CA LEU A 19 7.69 -19.42 18.38
C LEU A 19 7.40 -17.94 18.67
N PRO A 20 8.34 -17.20 19.30
CA PRO A 20 8.18 -15.77 19.48
C PRO A 20 7.86 -15.16 18.11
N ALA A 21 6.86 -14.27 18.06
CA ALA A 21 6.50 -13.59 16.82
C ALA A 21 7.76 -12.88 16.30
N VAL A 22 8.34 -13.43 15.24
CA VAL A 22 9.52 -12.84 14.62
C VAL A 22 9.06 -11.59 13.92
N GLY A 23 9.36 -10.43 14.51
CA GLY A 23 9.14 -9.14 13.88
C GLY A 23 9.90 -9.09 12.55
N GLN A 24 9.20 -8.68 11.50
CA GLN A 24 9.79 -8.43 10.19
C GLN A 24 10.19 -6.96 10.11
N GLU A 25 11.49 -6.69 10.06
CA GLU A 25 11.99 -5.36 9.75
C GLU A 25 11.74 -5.03 8.28
N VAL A 26 11.17 -3.85 8.02
CA VAL A 26 10.96 -3.33 6.67
C VAL A 26 11.34 -1.86 6.60
N ALA A 27 11.99 -1.49 5.50
CA ALA A 27 12.06 -0.09 5.08
C ALA A 27 10.77 0.24 4.32
N PHE A 28 10.16 1.40 4.58
CA PHE A 28 8.92 1.75 3.92
C PHE A 28 8.76 3.25 3.67
N ARG A 29 7.93 3.59 2.70
CA ARG A 29 7.40 4.94 2.50
C ARG A 29 5.88 4.90 2.53
N ALA A 30 5.26 6.00 2.93
CA ALA A 30 3.81 6.08 3.02
C ALA A 30 3.25 7.26 2.24
N ILE A 31 2.02 7.10 1.78
CA ILE A 31 1.18 8.20 1.30
C ILE A 31 -0.26 7.96 1.73
N CYS A 32 -0.96 9.03 2.08
CA CYS A 32 -2.34 9.00 2.54
C CYS A 32 -3.27 9.63 1.50
N ILE A 33 -4.41 9.00 1.21
CA ILE A 33 -5.37 9.54 0.24
C ILE A 33 -6.11 10.76 0.80
N SER A 34 -6.52 10.71 2.08
CA SER A 34 -7.14 11.84 2.76
C SER A 34 -7.16 11.60 4.27
N TYR A 35 -7.11 12.68 5.06
CA TYR A 35 -7.19 12.59 6.50
C TYR A 35 -8.58 12.14 6.99
N GLN A 36 -8.58 11.24 7.96
CA GLN A 36 -9.71 10.82 8.79
C GLN A 36 -9.44 11.24 10.23
N GLU A 37 -10.48 11.68 10.93
CA GLU A 37 -10.41 12.06 12.36
C GLU A 37 -9.32 13.10 12.69
N GLY A 38 -8.88 13.89 11.70
CA GLY A 38 -7.76 14.83 11.88
C GLY A 38 -6.38 14.18 12.04
N ILE A 39 -6.27 12.86 11.86
CA ILE A 39 -5.02 12.10 11.97
C ILE A 39 -4.08 12.48 10.82
N ARG A 40 -3.01 13.21 11.15
CA ARG A 40 -1.98 13.68 10.21
C ARG A 40 -0.64 12.96 10.37
N SER A 41 -0.45 12.26 11.46
CA SER A 41 0.68 11.37 11.70
C SER A 41 0.20 10.15 12.46
N VAL A 42 0.99 9.08 12.37
CA VAL A 42 0.76 7.82 13.08
C VAL A 42 2.09 7.32 13.63
N TYR A 43 2.04 6.34 14.52
CA TYR A 43 3.21 5.71 15.10
C TYR A 43 3.28 4.23 14.74
N CYS A 44 4.50 3.70 14.64
CA CYS A 44 4.81 2.27 14.54
C CYS A 44 6.00 1.91 15.44
N ALA A 45 6.25 0.61 15.63
CA ALA A 45 7.45 0.16 16.33
C ALA A 45 8.70 0.40 15.46
N SER A 46 9.68 1.12 16.00
CA SER A 46 10.95 1.38 15.30
C SER A 46 11.82 0.12 15.26
N GLY A 47 12.61 -0.04 14.19
CA GLY A 47 13.63 -1.11 14.10
C GLY A 47 14.72 -1.04 15.19
N LYS A 48 14.91 0.12 15.82
CA LYS A 48 15.89 0.34 16.89
C LYS A 48 15.32 0.23 18.31
N GLY A 49 14.05 -0.16 18.43
CA GLY A 49 13.30 -0.08 19.68
C GLY A 49 12.58 1.26 19.86
N GLY A 50 11.48 1.25 20.61
CA GLY A 50 10.63 2.43 20.79
C GLY A 50 9.64 2.65 19.64
N ASN A 51 9.08 3.86 19.59
CA ASN A 51 8.04 4.25 18.63
C ASN A 51 8.63 5.26 17.64
N GLN A 52 8.31 5.12 16.36
CA GLN A 52 8.63 6.11 15.34
C GLN A 52 7.34 6.79 14.87
N GLU A 53 7.35 8.12 14.82
CA GLU A 53 6.30 8.90 14.16
C GLU A 53 6.48 8.87 12.64
N VAL A 54 5.35 8.74 11.93
CA VAL A 54 5.25 8.70 10.47
C VAL A 54 4.24 9.74 10.05
N ALA A 55 4.70 10.79 9.36
CA ALA A 55 3.82 11.82 8.84
C ALA A 55 3.00 11.27 7.65
N LEU A 56 1.69 11.54 7.64
CA LEU A 56 0.79 11.17 6.57
C LEU A 56 0.68 12.33 5.57
N TYR A 57 1.35 12.21 4.43
CA TYR A 57 1.26 13.19 3.35
C TYR A 57 0.12 12.85 2.39
N THR A 58 -0.61 13.87 1.91
CA THR A 58 -1.71 13.70 0.94
C THR A 58 -1.40 14.22 -0.46
N GLY A 59 -0.33 15.01 -0.60
CA GLY A 59 0.09 15.60 -1.88
C GLY A 59 1.38 15.00 -2.46
N SER A 60 2.13 14.24 -1.66
CA SER A 60 3.43 13.70 -2.02
C SER A 60 3.68 12.39 -1.29
N ILE A 61 4.61 11.60 -1.81
CA ILE A 61 5.10 10.39 -1.14
C ILE A 61 6.02 10.83 0.00
N GLY A 62 5.86 10.22 1.18
CA GLY A 62 6.69 10.50 2.34
C GLY A 62 8.13 9.98 2.21
N GLU A 63 8.92 10.30 3.23
CA GLU A 63 10.29 9.82 3.39
C GLU A 63 10.36 8.31 3.70
N VAL A 64 11.58 7.77 3.67
CA VAL A 64 11.82 6.36 4.00
C VAL A 64 11.95 6.21 5.52
N HIS A 65 11.16 5.31 6.08
CA HIS A 65 11.18 4.90 7.48
C HIS A 65 11.65 3.44 7.62
N GLN A 66 12.03 3.05 8.83
CA GLN A 66 12.38 1.66 9.19
C GLN A 66 11.57 1.23 10.41
N ALA A 67 10.77 0.19 10.24
CA ALA A 67 9.94 -0.35 11.32
C ALA A 67 9.98 -1.87 11.37
N VAL A 68 9.66 -2.41 12.54
CA VAL A 68 9.47 -3.83 12.75
C VAL A 68 7.98 -4.11 12.89
N PHE A 69 7.48 -4.98 12.02
CA PHE A 69 6.07 -5.37 12.00
C PHE A 69 5.91 -6.84 12.35
N GLU A 70 4.96 -7.13 13.22
CA GLU A 70 4.72 -8.48 13.71
C GLU A 70 3.76 -9.24 12.80
N ASN A 71 3.94 -10.56 12.70
CA ASN A 71 3.00 -11.47 12.03
C ASN A 71 2.70 -11.11 10.56
N GLY A 72 3.60 -10.41 9.87
CA GLY A 72 3.43 -9.99 8.48
C GLY A 72 2.35 -8.92 8.29
N VAL A 73 2.03 -8.14 9.32
CA VAL A 73 1.00 -7.09 9.28
C VAL A 73 1.63 -5.74 9.62
N ALA A 74 1.57 -4.80 8.68
CA ALA A 74 1.80 -3.40 8.99
C ALA A 74 0.66 -2.89 9.87
N SER A 75 0.97 -2.31 11.02
CA SER A 75 0.01 -1.68 11.92
C SER A 75 0.51 -0.31 12.34
N PHE A 76 -0.40 0.67 12.28
CA PHE A 76 -0.16 2.04 12.69
C PHE A 76 -1.15 2.42 13.78
N TYR A 77 -0.69 3.18 14.77
CA TYR A 77 -1.51 3.63 15.89
C TYR A 77 -1.37 5.13 16.14
N VAL A 78 -2.29 5.67 16.93
CA VAL A 78 -2.20 7.00 17.53
C VAL A 78 -2.15 6.85 19.04
N GLU A 79 -1.60 7.85 19.72
CA GLU A 79 -1.69 7.94 21.18
C GLU A 79 -3.12 8.31 21.57
N ASP A 80 -3.69 7.55 22.50
CA ASP A 80 -5.07 7.70 22.95
C ASP A 80 -5.18 7.31 24.42
N SER A 81 -5.25 8.30 25.31
CA SER A 81 -5.32 8.08 26.76
C SER A 81 -6.62 7.42 27.22
N SER A 82 -7.63 7.30 26.34
CA SER A 82 -8.89 6.61 26.66
C SER A 82 -8.81 5.09 26.50
N VAL A 83 -7.75 4.58 25.86
CA VAL A 83 -7.56 3.14 25.61
C VAL A 83 -6.51 2.56 26.57
N ALA A 84 -6.74 1.34 27.05
CA ALA A 84 -5.77 0.62 27.86
C ALA A 84 -4.43 0.47 27.11
N GLY A 85 -3.33 0.92 27.73
CA GLY A 85 -2.01 0.96 27.09
C GLY A 85 -1.73 2.21 26.25
N GLY A 86 -2.67 3.17 26.18
CA GLY A 86 -2.45 4.50 25.61
C GLY A 86 -2.29 4.52 24.09
N LYS A 87 -2.50 3.40 23.39
CA LYS A 87 -2.28 3.25 21.95
C LYS A 87 -3.50 2.66 21.28
N ARG A 88 -4.08 3.40 20.32
CA ARG A 88 -5.20 2.92 19.49
C ARG A 88 -4.71 2.64 18.07
N VAL A 89 -4.84 1.40 17.61
CA VAL A 89 -4.53 1.04 16.22
C VAL A 89 -5.55 1.70 15.30
N VAL A 90 -5.06 2.44 14.29
CA VAL A 90 -5.91 3.20 13.36
C VAL A 90 -5.79 2.74 11.92
N ALA A 91 -4.74 1.98 11.59
CA ALA A 91 -4.56 1.40 10.27
C ALA A 91 -3.86 0.05 10.36
N ALA A 92 -4.27 -0.88 9.51
CA ALA A 92 -3.56 -2.15 9.34
C ALA A 92 -3.59 -2.63 7.88
N GLY A 93 -2.62 -3.46 7.51
CA GLY A 93 -2.57 -4.12 6.21
C GLY A 93 -1.53 -5.23 6.17
N LYS A 94 -1.82 -6.28 5.41
CA LYS A 94 -0.88 -7.40 5.21
C LYS A 94 0.31 -6.92 4.38
N LEU A 95 1.53 -7.17 4.85
CA LEU A 95 2.76 -6.82 4.14
C LEU A 95 2.83 -7.53 2.78
N ALA A 96 3.40 -6.83 1.78
CA ALA A 96 3.78 -7.45 0.53
C ALA A 96 5.09 -8.24 0.72
N SER A 97 5.48 -9.06 -0.27
CA SER A 97 6.78 -9.72 -0.23
C SER A 97 7.93 -8.72 -0.36
N GLY A 98 9.03 -8.97 0.35
CA GLY A 98 10.25 -8.16 0.29
C GLY A 98 10.46 -7.29 1.53
N SER A 99 11.67 -6.73 1.65
CA SER A 99 12.09 -5.87 2.77
C SER A 99 11.78 -4.39 2.57
N ARG A 100 11.33 -3.98 1.37
CA ARG A 100 10.93 -2.61 1.07
C ARG A 100 9.45 -2.55 0.71
N GLN A 101 8.72 -1.68 1.39
CA GLN A 101 7.28 -1.55 1.25
C GLN A 101 6.89 -0.12 0.85
N PHE A 102 5.85 -0.02 0.04
CA PHE A 102 5.13 1.23 -0.18
C PHE A 102 3.75 1.07 0.41
N PHE A 103 3.38 1.96 1.32
CA PHE A 103 2.10 1.97 2.00
C PHE A 103 1.20 3.05 1.42
N LEU A 104 0.12 2.61 0.76
CA LEU A 104 -0.98 3.49 0.41
C LEU A 104 -2.03 3.41 1.52
N VAL A 105 -2.08 4.46 2.35
CA VAL A 105 -3.02 4.60 3.46
C VAL A 105 -4.34 5.16 2.92
N VAL A 106 -5.40 4.38 3.05
CA VAL A 106 -6.69 4.63 2.43
C VAL A 106 -7.75 4.77 3.52
N PRO A 107 -8.67 5.75 3.42
CA PRO A 107 -9.83 5.78 4.29
C PRO A 107 -10.60 4.46 4.31
N ASN A 108 -11.10 4.13 5.49
CA ASN A 108 -11.96 2.98 5.73
C ASN A 108 -13.27 3.45 6.36
N GLU A 109 -14.34 2.70 6.14
CA GLU A 109 -15.67 3.04 6.70
C GLU A 109 -15.81 2.62 8.17
N ASP A 110 -14.92 1.74 8.63
CA ASP A 110 -14.80 1.34 10.02
C ASP A 110 -14.25 2.49 10.86
N LYS A 111 -15.00 2.92 11.88
CA LYS A 111 -14.60 4.00 12.78
C LYS A 111 -13.54 3.57 13.79
N GLU A 112 -13.48 2.29 14.14
CA GLU A 112 -12.44 1.78 15.05
C GLU A 112 -11.11 1.69 14.32
N MET A 113 -11.16 1.40 13.01
CA MET A 113 -10.01 1.32 12.12
C MET A 113 -10.20 2.28 10.92
N PRO A 114 -10.04 3.60 11.12
CA PRO A 114 -10.38 4.64 10.14
C PRO A 114 -9.58 4.56 8.84
N TYR A 115 -8.51 3.76 8.82
CA TYR A 115 -7.73 3.50 7.63
C TYR A 115 -7.50 2.01 7.39
N LYS A 116 -7.34 1.66 6.11
CA LYS A 116 -6.71 0.41 5.67
C LYS A 116 -5.39 0.73 4.97
N ILE A 117 -4.43 -0.19 5.04
CA ILE A 117 -3.16 -0.04 4.34
C ILE A 117 -3.11 -1.01 3.17
N LEU A 118 -2.88 -0.48 1.97
CA LEU A 118 -2.48 -1.29 0.83
C LEU A 118 -0.95 -1.33 0.78
N CYS A 119 -0.40 -2.45 1.23
CA CYS A 119 1.04 -2.69 1.21
C CYS A 119 1.46 -3.24 -0.16
N MET A 120 2.47 -2.64 -0.74
CA MET A 120 3.03 -3.02 -2.04
C MET A 120 4.54 -3.14 -1.92
N ALA A 121 5.15 -4.02 -2.71
CA ALA A 121 6.60 -4.04 -2.81
C ALA A 121 7.10 -2.72 -3.44
N ASP A 122 8.14 -2.13 -2.85
CA ASP A 122 8.77 -0.88 -3.30
C ASP A 122 10.18 -1.14 -3.84
N ASP A 123 10.25 -1.98 -4.86
CA ASP A 123 11.47 -2.33 -5.56
C ASP A 123 11.30 -2.10 -7.07
N VAL A 124 12.42 -1.95 -7.78
CA VAL A 124 12.41 -1.64 -9.22
C VAL A 124 11.92 -2.80 -10.07
N ARG A 125 11.93 -4.05 -9.57
CA ARG A 125 11.40 -5.20 -10.29
C ARG A 125 9.87 -5.21 -10.27
N SER A 126 9.26 -4.85 -9.14
CA SER A 126 7.79 -4.78 -8.99
C SER A 126 7.20 -3.44 -9.43
N PHE A 127 7.99 -2.36 -9.41
CA PHE A 127 7.63 -1.03 -9.88
C PHE A 127 8.79 -0.40 -10.69
N PRO A 128 8.90 -0.73 -11.99
CA PRO A 128 10.03 -0.31 -12.80
C PRO A 128 10.00 1.18 -13.13
N MET A 129 11.19 1.69 -13.45
CA MET A 129 11.41 3.06 -13.89
C MET A 129 10.65 3.40 -15.18
N GLY A 130 10.05 4.59 -15.19
CA GLY A 130 9.12 5.04 -16.22
C GLY A 130 7.77 4.31 -16.21
N GLY A 131 7.56 3.36 -15.30
CA GLY A 131 6.33 2.58 -15.18
C GLY A 131 5.21 3.33 -14.48
N VAL A 132 3.99 2.83 -14.69
CA VAL A 132 2.77 3.34 -14.05
C VAL A 132 2.18 2.23 -13.19
N ARG A 133 2.05 2.47 -11.88
CA ARG A 133 1.30 1.60 -10.98
C ARG A 133 -0.09 2.17 -10.81
N TYR A 134 -1.10 1.41 -11.20
CA TYR A 134 -2.48 1.82 -11.20
C TYR A 134 -3.26 1.03 -10.15
N VAL A 135 -3.95 1.73 -9.25
CA VAL A 135 -4.74 1.17 -8.16
C VAL A 135 -6.21 1.57 -8.34
N ASN A 136 -7.08 0.57 -8.43
CA ASN A 136 -8.52 0.78 -8.56
C ASN A 136 -9.23 0.57 -7.22
N LEU A 137 -9.62 1.65 -6.58
CA LEU A 137 -10.42 1.66 -5.35
C LEU A 137 -11.91 1.93 -5.60
N THR A 138 -12.34 1.99 -6.85
CA THR A 138 -13.75 2.16 -7.22
C THR A 138 -14.48 0.81 -7.14
N PRO A 139 -15.83 0.80 -7.06
CA PRO A 139 -16.62 -0.43 -7.09
C PRO A 139 -16.79 -1.01 -8.51
N TYR A 140 -16.21 -0.38 -9.54
CA TYR A 140 -16.33 -0.82 -10.93
C TYR A 140 -14.95 -1.11 -11.55
N PRO A 141 -14.85 -1.96 -12.58
CA PRO A 141 -13.62 -2.08 -13.36
C PRO A 141 -13.21 -0.72 -13.94
N SER A 142 -11.91 -0.43 -13.90
CA SER A 142 -11.33 0.75 -14.53
C SER A 142 -10.10 0.38 -15.32
N ARG A 143 -9.74 1.18 -16.32
CA ARG A 143 -8.58 0.89 -17.18
C ARG A 143 -7.88 2.17 -17.60
N LEU A 144 -6.65 1.99 -18.05
CA LEU A 144 -5.83 3.02 -18.67
C LEU A 144 -5.76 2.81 -20.18
N THR A 145 -5.77 3.90 -20.92
CA THR A 145 -5.25 3.96 -22.29
C THR A 145 -4.00 4.85 -22.27
N LEU A 146 -2.84 4.31 -22.62
CA LEU A 146 -1.58 5.05 -22.65
C LEU A 146 -1.03 5.11 -24.08
N ALA A 147 -0.78 6.32 -24.59
CA ALA A 147 -0.31 6.55 -25.97
C ALA A 147 -1.19 5.87 -27.05
N GLY A 148 -2.49 5.77 -26.79
CA GLY A 148 -3.48 5.14 -27.68
C GLY A 148 -3.62 3.63 -27.51
N ALA A 149 -2.82 2.98 -26.67
CA ALA A 149 -2.95 1.56 -26.36
C ALA A 149 -3.88 1.35 -25.15
N VAL A 150 -5.01 0.68 -25.37
CA VAL A 150 -5.94 0.28 -24.29
C VAL A 150 -5.31 -0.86 -23.49
N LEU A 151 -5.12 -0.65 -22.19
CA LEU A 151 -4.49 -1.62 -21.30
C LEU A 151 -5.52 -2.51 -20.62
N PRO A 152 -5.13 -3.71 -20.14
CA PRO A 152 -6.02 -4.59 -19.40
C PRO A 152 -6.70 -3.87 -18.23
N ALA A 153 -8.00 -4.11 -18.07
CA ALA A 153 -8.78 -3.50 -16.99
C ALA A 153 -8.36 -4.04 -15.62
N VAL A 154 -8.40 -3.16 -14.62
CA VAL A 154 -8.15 -3.47 -13.22
C VAL A 154 -9.49 -3.60 -12.51
N LYS A 155 -9.75 -4.77 -11.92
CA LYS A 155 -10.96 -5.06 -11.16
C LYS A 155 -11.09 -4.15 -9.90
N PRO A 156 -12.29 -4.02 -9.30
CA PRO A 156 -12.47 -3.35 -8.01
C PRO A 156 -11.50 -3.89 -6.95
N GLY A 157 -10.85 -2.98 -6.21
CA GLY A 157 -9.83 -3.30 -5.21
C GLY A 157 -8.51 -3.83 -5.78
N GLY A 158 -8.38 -3.92 -7.10
CA GLY A 158 -7.21 -4.43 -7.79
C GLY A 158 -6.12 -3.39 -8.01
N MET A 159 -4.96 -3.89 -8.38
CA MET A 159 -3.81 -3.07 -8.79
C MET A 159 -3.12 -3.74 -9.99
N GLN A 160 -2.54 -2.93 -10.87
CA GLN A 160 -1.70 -3.39 -11.96
C GLN A 160 -0.52 -2.43 -12.17
N THR A 161 0.66 -2.97 -12.44
CA THR A 161 1.81 -2.19 -12.92
C THR A 161 1.90 -2.32 -14.45
N TYR A 162 2.01 -1.20 -15.13
CA TYR A 162 2.23 -1.13 -16.57
C TYR A 162 3.65 -0.65 -16.88
N PRO A 163 4.28 -1.19 -17.94
CA PRO A 163 5.64 -0.82 -18.30
C PRO A 163 5.74 0.61 -18.83
N LYS A 164 6.97 1.07 -18.99
CA LYS A 164 7.30 2.38 -19.58
C LYS A 164 6.63 2.58 -20.93
N VAL A 165 6.02 3.75 -21.10
CA VAL A 165 5.48 4.20 -22.39
C VAL A 165 6.62 4.74 -23.25
N VAL A 166 6.87 4.10 -24.39
CA VAL A 166 7.94 4.50 -25.34
C VAL A 166 7.43 5.39 -26.48
N LYS A 167 6.12 5.35 -26.77
CA LYS A 167 5.50 6.18 -27.80
C LYS A 167 5.15 7.54 -27.23
N VAL A 168 6.00 8.52 -27.48
CA VAL A 168 5.88 9.91 -27.00
C VAL A 168 6.04 10.90 -28.14
N ASN A 169 5.60 12.14 -27.95
CA ASN A 169 5.87 13.25 -28.87
C ASN A 169 7.23 13.91 -28.56
N ASP A 170 7.58 14.95 -29.32
CA ASP A 170 8.86 15.67 -29.22
C ASP A 170 9.12 16.33 -27.84
N TRP A 171 8.09 16.49 -27.01
CA TRP A 171 8.21 17.00 -25.64
C TRP A 171 8.26 15.89 -24.59
N ASN A 172 8.47 14.64 -25.01
CA ASN A 172 8.37 13.45 -24.18
C ASN A 172 7.00 13.33 -23.49
N MET A 173 5.92 13.69 -24.17
CA MET A 173 4.56 13.57 -23.64
C MET A 173 3.75 12.50 -24.37
N TYR A 174 2.79 11.91 -23.66
CA TYR A 174 1.80 10.99 -24.20
C TYR A 174 0.42 11.24 -23.60
N GLN A 175 -0.62 10.89 -24.35
CA GLN A 175 -1.98 10.94 -23.84
C GLN A 175 -2.24 9.77 -22.90
N ALA A 176 -2.75 10.06 -21.70
CA ALA A 176 -3.32 9.08 -20.80
C ALA A 176 -4.84 9.28 -20.75
N VAL A 177 -5.61 8.20 -20.86
CA VAL A 177 -7.05 8.23 -20.64
C VAL A 177 -7.38 7.25 -19.53
N ILE A 178 -8.12 7.70 -18.54
CA ILE A 178 -8.65 6.86 -17.46
C ILE A 178 -10.12 6.64 -17.75
N GLU A 179 -10.53 5.38 -17.83
CA GLU A 179 -11.91 5.00 -18.08
C GLU A 179 -12.45 4.14 -16.95
N LEU A 180 -13.72 4.34 -16.62
CA LEU A 180 -14.47 3.55 -15.66
C LEU A 180 -15.61 2.83 -16.39
N GLN A 181 -15.82 1.57 -16.08
CA GLN A 181 -16.94 0.81 -16.63
C GLN A 181 -18.23 1.17 -15.88
N ALA A 182 -19.22 1.71 -16.59
CA ALA A 182 -20.54 1.95 -16.05
C ALA A 182 -21.31 0.64 -15.85
N PRO A 183 -22.39 0.62 -15.03
CA PRO A 183 -23.19 -0.60 -14.78
C PRO A 183 -23.76 -1.27 -16.05
N ASN A 184 -23.95 -0.51 -17.14
CA ASN A 184 -24.39 -1.03 -18.43
C ASN A 184 -23.26 -1.64 -19.28
N GLY A 185 -22.06 -1.81 -18.71
CA GLY A 185 -20.89 -2.38 -19.36
C GLY A 185 -20.11 -1.42 -20.27
N LYS A 186 -20.62 -0.20 -20.50
CA LYS A 186 -19.94 0.81 -21.33
C LYS A 186 -18.80 1.47 -20.57
N TRP A 187 -17.72 1.78 -21.30
CA TRP A 187 -16.60 2.54 -20.76
C TRP A 187 -16.86 4.03 -20.92
N ALA A 188 -16.67 4.77 -19.83
CA ALA A 188 -16.75 6.23 -19.82
C ALA A 188 -15.39 6.81 -19.42
N SER A 189 -14.88 7.76 -20.20
CA SER A 189 -13.68 8.51 -19.84
C SER A 189 -13.99 9.41 -18.65
N ILE A 190 -13.20 9.29 -17.59
CA ILE A 190 -13.29 10.13 -16.40
C ILE A 190 -12.15 11.15 -16.33
N SER A 191 -11.10 10.96 -17.14
CA SER A 191 -9.98 11.88 -17.28
C SER A 191 -9.18 11.59 -18.54
N SER A 192 -8.61 12.63 -19.14
CA SER A 192 -7.80 12.56 -20.35
C SER A 192 -6.62 13.54 -20.33
N PRO A 193 -5.66 13.41 -19.39
CA PRO A 193 -4.51 14.30 -19.29
C PRO A 193 -3.36 13.93 -20.24
N GLY A 194 -2.54 14.91 -20.60
CA GLY A 194 -1.20 14.68 -21.15
C GLY A 194 -0.20 14.38 -20.02
N TRP A 195 0.48 13.24 -20.09
CA TRP A 195 1.53 12.87 -19.14
C TRP A 195 2.91 12.98 -19.77
N LYS A 196 3.88 13.48 -19.00
CA LYS A 196 5.29 13.47 -19.41
C LYS A 196 5.90 12.10 -19.11
N ALA A 197 6.56 11.46 -20.06
CA ALA A 197 7.42 10.32 -19.83
C ALA A 197 8.78 10.82 -19.33
N LEU A 198 9.18 10.40 -18.13
CA LEU A 198 10.54 10.61 -17.63
C LEU A 198 11.10 9.24 -17.24
N GLU A 199 12.33 8.96 -17.66
CA GLU A 199 12.97 7.68 -17.33
C GLU A 199 13.27 7.56 -15.84
N THR A 200 13.41 8.69 -15.16
CA THR A 200 13.78 8.78 -13.75
C THR A 200 12.59 8.83 -12.80
N LYS A 201 11.34 8.68 -13.29
CA LYS A 201 10.15 8.72 -12.43
C LYS A 201 9.36 7.41 -12.49
N ARG A 202 8.51 7.21 -11.49
CA ARG A 202 7.40 6.25 -11.52
C ARG A 202 6.11 7.01 -11.24
N ASP A 203 4.99 6.60 -11.84
CA ASP A 203 3.70 7.26 -11.59
C ASP A 203 2.77 6.30 -10.83
N LEU A 204 2.31 6.70 -9.64
CA LEU A 204 1.27 5.99 -8.90
C LEU A 204 -0.07 6.68 -9.15
N VAL A 205 -0.99 5.96 -9.77
CA VAL A 205 -2.31 6.45 -10.14
C VAL A 205 -3.34 5.71 -9.31
N VAL A 206 -4.10 6.43 -8.52
CA VAL A 206 -5.15 5.87 -7.66
C VAL A 206 -6.49 6.44 -8.09
N VAL A 207 -7.44 5.56 -8.38
CA VAL A 207 -8.80 5.95 -8.75
C VAL A 207 -9.75 5.50 -7.67
N THR A 208 -10.59 6.41 -7.19
CA THR A 208 -11.59 6.17 -6.13
C THR A 208 -12.91 6.85 -6.48
N ILE A 209 -13.95 6.60 -5.68
CA ILE A 209 -15.20 7.36 -5.72
C ILE A 209 -15.22 8.26 -4.49
N ASP A 210 -15.39 9.56 -4.70
CA ASP A 210 -15.53 10.50 -3.60
C ASP A 210 -16.84 10.22 -2.84
N GLY A 211 -16.73 9.97 -1.53
CA GLY A 211 -17.85 9.53 -0.70
C GLY A 211 -19.01 10.55 -0.63
N ARG A 212 -18.72 11.84 -0.83
CA ARG A 212 -19.70 12.93 -0.75
C ARG A 212 -20.38 13.21 -2.09
N SER A 213 -19.59 13.47 -3.12
CA SER A 213 -20.08 13.83 -4.46
C SER A 213 -20.48 12.62 -5.31
N LYS A 214 -20.07 11.41 -4.91
CA LYS A 214 -20.20 10.17 -5.68
C LYS A 214 -19.54 10.22 -7.06
N GLN A 215 -18.67 11.20 -7.29
CA GLN A 215 -17.92 11.33 -8.54
C GLN A 215 -16.59 10.59 -8.46
N PRO A 216 -16.08 10.08 -9.59
CA PRO A 216 -14.72 9.55 -9.66
C PRO A 216 -13.69 10.61 -9.27
N LYS A 217 -12.70 10.22 -8.48
CA LYS A 217 -11.55 11.05 -8.11
C LYS A 217 -10.27 10.32 -8.44
N ILE A 218 -9.33 11.04 -9.02
CA ILE A 218 -8.03 10.52 -9.45
C ILE A 218 -6.94 11.23 -8.68
N TYR A 219 -6.05 10.44 -8.10
CA TYR A 219 -4.78 10.91 -7.55
C TYR A 219 -3.67 10.40 -8.46
N ASN A 220 -2.77 11.31 -8.84
CA ASN A 220 -1.58 10.96 -9.60
C ASN A 220 -0.35 11.47 -8.84
N PHE A 221 0.38 10.55 -8.24
CA PHE A 221 1.58 10.83 -7.48
C PHE A 221 2.81 10.51 -8.32
N LYS A 222 3.67 11.52 -8.46
CA LYS A 222 4.97 11.34 -9.09
C LYS A 222 5.94 10.84 -8.04
N ASP A 223 6.46 9.65 -8.26
CA ASP A 223 7.52 9.07 -7.44
C ASP A 223 8.86 9.39 -8.11
N LEU A 224 9.61 10.30 -7.49
CA LEU A 224 10.91 10.78 -7.93
C LEU A 224 11.99 10.32 -6.95
N PRO A 225 13.20 10.01 -7.43
CA PRO A 225 14.28 9.56 -6.57
C PRO A 225 14.66 10.70 -5.62
N PRO A 226 15.22 10.38 -4.45
CA PRO A 226 15.81 9.08 -4.14
C PRO A 226 14.92 8.22 -3.21
N TRP A 227 14.30 7.17 -3.74
CA TRP A 227 13.56 6.17 -2.94
C TRP A 227 14.36 4.90 -2.65
N LEU A 228 15.57 4.79 -3.21
CA LEU A 228 16.52 3.70 -2.98
C LEU A 228 17.58 4.06 -1.94
N GLU A 229 17.46 5.22 -1.29
CA GLU A 229 18.42 5.56 -0.25
C GLU A 229 18.42 4.42 0.78
N PRO A 230 19.63 3.93 1.15
CA PRO A 230 19.73 3.15 2.36
C PRO A 230 19.17 4.02 3.47
N VAL A 231 18.31 3.44 4.31
CA VAL A 231 17.91 4.14 5.53
C VAL A 231 19.19 4.26 6.33
N ASP A 232 19.64 5.49 6.57
CA ASP A 232 20.81 5.73 7.39
C ASP A 232 20.55 5.04 8.73
N PRO A 233 21.36 4.03 9.10
CA PRO A 233 21.15 3.31 10.34
C PRO A 233 21.37 4.22 11.54
N GLY A 234 21.68 5.52 11.38
CA GLY A 234 21.66 6.61 12.36
C GLY A 234 22.44 6.27 13.61
N GLU A 235 23.57 6.94 13.85
CA GLU A 235 24.39 6.70 15.04
C GLU A 235 23.53 6.59 16.31
N PRO A 236 23.71 5.54 17.12
CA PRO A 236 22.99 5.42 18.39
C PRO A 236 23.34 6.64 19.26
N GLU A 237 22.32 7.42 19.62
CA GLU A 237 22.41 8.40 20.72
C GLU A 237 22.55 7.68 22.08
#